data_AF-A0A444QE76-F1
#
_entry.id   AF-A0A444QE76-F1
#
_cell.length_a   1.000
_cell.length_b   1.000
_cell.length_c   1.000
_cell.angle_alpha   90.00
_cell.angle_beta   90.00
_cell.angle_gamma   90.00
#
_symmetry.space_group_name_H-M   'P 1'
#
loop_
_entity.id
_entity.type
_entity.pdbx_description
1 polymer ?
#
loop_
_entity_poly.entity_id
_entity_poly.type
_entity_poly.pdbx_seq_one_letter_code
_entity_poly.pdbx_strand_id
1 'polypeptide(L)'
;MIALIDDEATWLCALKADRLLGLLPTAQIAHLGDTFPWAVTDVDVGVARTHLIGARLRAIELGRRLADLDDDDTLWAGLRRL
;
A
#
# COMPACT_ATOMS: atom_id res chain seq x y z
N MET A 1 7.32 -17.10 20.43
CA MET A 1 6.54 -17.05 19.18
C MET A 1 7.00 -15.80 18.44
N ILE A 2 8.04 -15.94 17.62
CA ILE A 2 8.87 -14.83 17.11
C ILE A 2 8.92 -14.97 15.58
N ALA A 3 8.60 -13.87 14.88
CA ALA A 3 8.99 -13.53 13.50
C ALA A 3 8.21 -14.02 12.25
N LEU A 4 7.10 -14.77 12.33
CA LEU A 4 6.37 -15.14 11.09
C LEU A 4 5.45 -14.03 10.53
N ILE A 5 4.93 -13.16 11.40
CA ILE A 5 4.03 -12.05 11.00
C ILE A 5 4.83 -10.93 10.32
N ASP A 6 6.09 -10.71 10.70
CA ASP A 6 6.94 -9.68 10.12
C ASP A 6 7.30 -9.97 8.66
N ASP A 7 7.56 -11.24 8.31
CA ASP A 7 8.04 -11.59 6.97
C ASP A 7 6.96 -11.42 5.90
N GLU A 8 5.73 -11.88 6.15
CA GLU A 8 4.63 -11.73 5.19
C GLU A 8 4.21 -10.25 5.07
N ALA A 9 4.07 -9.55 6.20
CA ALA A 9 3.70 -8.14 6.19
C ALA A 9 4.77 -7.28 5.49
N THR A 10 6.05 -7.55 5.74
CA THR A 10 7.16 -6.87 5.06
C THR A 10 7.17 -7.17 3.57
N TRP A 11 6.92 -8.43 3.17
CA TRP A 11 6.83 -8.82 1.77
C TRP A 11 5.67 -8.13 1.05
N LEU A 12 4.48 -8.10 1.65
CA LEU A 12 3.31 -7.37 1.12
C LEU A 12 3.63 -5.89 0.96
N CYS A 13 4.22 -5.29 2.00
CA CYS A 13 4.57 -3.87 2.00
C CYS A 13 5.61 -3.54 0.91
N ALA A 14 6.62 -4.40 0.71
CA ALA A 14 7.60 -4.26 -0.36
C ALA A 14 6.95 -4.35 -1.75
N LEU A 15 6.03 -5.29 -1.97
CA LEU A 15 5.31 -5.41 -3.24
C LEU A 15 4.42 -4.21 -3.55
N LYS A 16 3.70 -3.70 -2.55
CA LYS A 16 2.92 -2.46 -2.70
C LYS A 16 3.84 -1.29 -3.05
N ALA A 17 4.98 -1.15 -2.37
CA ALA A 17 5.96 -0.11 -2.65
C ALA A 17 6.51 -0.19 -4.07
N ASP A 18 6.89 -1.39 -4.52
CA ASP A 18 7.42 -1.61 -5.87
C ASP A 18 6.36 -1.34 -6.95
N ARG A 19 5.09 -1.65 -6.69
CA ARG A 19 3.99 -1.25 -7.58
C ARG A 19 3.85 0.27 -7.65
N LEU A 20 3.84 0.96 -6.52
CA LEU A 20 3.72 2.43 -6.47
C LEU A 20 4.88 3.14 -7.17
N LEU A 21 6.08 2.56 -7.09
CA LEU A 21 7.28 3.05 -7.77
C LEU A 21 7.35 2.66 -9.25
N GLY A 22 6.40 1.88 -9.77
CA GLY A 22 6.42 1.38 -11.15
C GLY A 22 7.54 0.38 -11.44
N LEU A 23 8.08 -0.27 -10.40
CA LEU A 23 9.16 -1.26 -10.51
C LEU A 23 8.62 -2.68 -10.70
N LEU A 24 7.34 -2.91 -10.40
CA LEU A 24 6.73 -4.23 -10.49
C LEU A 24 6.32 -4.57 -11.94
N PRO A 25 6.78 -5.69 -12.52
CA PRO A 25 6.42 -6.07 -13.89
C PRO A 25 4.91 -6.28 -14.07
N THR A 26 4.37 -5.87 -15.22
CA THR A 26 2.93 -6.00 -15.53
C THR A 26 2.44 -7.45 -15.45
N ALA A 27 3.25 -8.42 -15.87
CA ALA A 27 2.90 -9.85 -15.76
C ALA A 27 2.73 -10.30 -14.30
N GLN A 28 3.55 -9.77 -13.39
CA GLN A 28 3.44 -10.07 -11.96
C GLN A 28 2.22 -9.41 -11.34
N ILE A 29 1.93 -8.16 -11.72
CA ILE A 29 0.69 -7.48 -11.34
C ILE A 29 -0.54 -8.31 -11.78
N ALA A 30 -0.55 -8.78 -13.03
CA ALA A 30 -1.64 -9.59 -13.57
C ALA A 30 -1.77 -10.93 -12.85
N HIS A 31 -0.65 -11.57 -12.47
CA HIS A 31 -0.66 -12.82 -11.71
C HIS A 31 -1.25 -12.65 -10.31
N LEU A 32 -0.91 -11.56 -9.61
CA LEU A 32 -1.45 -11.25 -8.28
C LEU A 32 -2.92 -10.82 -8.35
N GLY A 33 -3.30 -10.14 -9.43
CA GLY A 33 -4.68 -9.73 -9.72
C GLY A 33 -5.23 -8.70 -8.74
N ASP A 34 -6.55 -8.45 -8.86
CA ASP A 34 -7.26 -7.44 -8.07
C ASP A 34 -7.60 -7.91 -6.66
N THR A 35 -7.55 -9.23 -6.41
CA THR A 35 -7.73 -9.80 -5.08
C THR A 35 -6.55 -9.55 -4.15
N PHE A 36 -5.39 -9.18 -4.71
CA PHE A 36 -4.25 -8.79 -3.89
C PHE A 36 -4.55 -7.46 -3.17
N PRO A 37 -4.18 -7.30 -1.89
CA PRO A 37 -4.54 -6.14 -1.09
C PRO A 37 -3.72 -4.90 -1.46
N TRP A 38 -3.93 -4.34 -2.67
CA TRP A 38 -3.15 -3.22 -3.19
C TRP A 38 -3.31 -1.91 -2.41
N ALA A 39 -4.42 -1.76 -1.69
CA ALA A 39 -4.65 -0.61 -0.84
C ALA A 39 -3.56 -0.49 0.25
N VAL A 40 -3.02 0.72 0.41
CA VAL A 40 -2.05 1.02 1.46
C VAL A 40 -2.81 1.44 2.72
N THR A 41 -2.50 0.80 3.84
CA THR A 41 -3.14 1.01 5.15
C THR A 41 -2.16 1.61 6.15
N ASP A 42 -2.65 2.06 7.31
CA ASP A 42 -1.79 2.50 8.41
C ASP A 42 -0.88 1.39 8.94
N VAL A 43 -1.35 0.14 8.87
CA VAL A 43 -0.54 -1.03 9.23
C VAL A 43 0.67 -1.14 8.29
N ASP A 44 0.47 -0.94 6.99
CA ASP A 44 1.56 -0.95 6.02
C ASP A 44 2.58 0.16 6.29
N VAL A 45 2.13 1.35 6.73
CA VAL A 45 3.02 2.45 7.14
C VAL A 45 3.85 2.08 8.37
N GLY A 46 3.23 1.44 9.37
CA GLY A 46 3.93 0.93 10.54
C GLY A 46 5.01 -0.09 10.18
N VAL A 47 4.67 -1.05 9.33
CA VAL A 47 5.62 -2.07 8.82
C VAL A 47 6.74 -1.41 8.01
N ALA A 48 6.40 -0.49 7.10
CA ALA A 48 7.37 0.19 6.25
C ALA A 48 8.41 0.96 7.08
N ARG A 49 7.99 1.64 8.15
CA ARG A 49 8.89 2.42 9.01
C ARG A 49 9.90 1.55 9.77
N THR A 50 9.51 0.31 10.07
CA THR A 50 10.37 -0.63 10.79
C THR A 50 11.27 -1.42 9.84
N HIS A 51 10.79 -1.80 8.65
CA HIS A 51 11.44 -2.80 7.81
C HIS A 51 11.86 -2.32 6.41
N LEU A 52 11.32 -1.20 5.92
CA LEU A 52 11.66 -0.64 4.61
C LEU A 52 12.53 0.61 4.74
N ILE A 53 13.28 0.90 3.69
CA ILE A 53 14.20 2.05 3.65
C ILE A 53 14.09 2.82 2.33
N GLY A 54 14.49 4.09 2.37
CA GLY A 54 14.64 4.92 1.17
C GLY A 54 13.33 5.11 0.40
N ALA A 55 13.41 4.93 -0.93
CA ALA A 55 12.29 5.18 -1.84
C ALA A 55 11.05 4.31 -1.53
N ARG A 56 11.24 3.06 -1.10
CA ARG A 56 10.13 2.15 -0.76
C ARG A 56 9.32 2.64 0.43
N LEU A 57 9.99 3.09 1.50
CA LEU A 57 9.32 3.71 2.65
C LEU A 57 8.52 4.95 2.21
N ARG A 58 9.14 5.84 1.43
CA ARG A 58 8.48 7.07 0.96
C ARG A 58 7.29 6.79 0.05
N ALA A 59 7.37 5.75 -0.78
CA ALA A 59 6.27 5.31 -1.62
C ALA A 59 5.07 4.89 -0.78
N ILE A 60 5.28 4.11 0.29
CA ILE A 60 4.19 3.68 1.18
C ILE A 60 3.57 4.87 1.92
N GLU A 61 4.39 5.77 2.47
CA GLU A 61 3.87 6.99 3.13
C GLU A 61 3.07 7.87 2.17
N LEU A 62 3.51 8.01 0.91
CA LEU A 62 2.76 8.75 -0.12
C LEU A 62 1.48 8.00 -0.52
N GLY A 63 1.55 6.69 -0.68
CA GLY A 63 0.41 5.84 -1.02
C GLY A 63 -0.71 5.93 0.02
N ARG A 64 -0.37 5.99 1.31
CA ARG A 64 -1.37 6.20 2.37
C ARG A 64 -2.03 7.58 2.26
N ARG A 65 -1.25 8.64 2.03
CA ARG A 65 -1.81 9.99 1.84
C ARG A 65 -2.74 10.09 0.63
N LEU A 66 -2.41 9.39 -0.45
CA LEU A 66 -3.28 9.33 -1.63
C LEU A 66 -4.57 8.57 -1.32
N ALA A 67 -4.51 7.49 -0.55
CA ALA A 67 -5.69 6.77 -0.10
C ALA A 67 -6.58 7.64 0.80
N ASP A 68 -6.00 8.42 1.71
CA ASP A 68 -6.76 9.37 2.56
C ASP A 68 -7.52 10.40 1.71
N LEU A 69 -6.91 10.91 0.65
CA LEU A 69 -7.54 11.87 -0.26
C LEU A 69 -8.70 11.25 -1.06
N ASP A 70 -8.55 10.00 -1.51
CA ASP A 70 -9.58 9.28 -2.26
C ASP A 70 -10.80 8.94 -1.38
N ASP A 71 -10.55 8.58 -0.12
CA ASP A 71 -11.58 8.36 0.89
C ASP A 71 -12.37 9.66 1.16
N ASP A 72 -11.68 10.79 1.33
CA ASP A 72 -12.29 12.11 1.51
C ASP A 72 -13.11 12.55 0.29
N ASP A 73 -12.57 12.44 -0.93
CA ASP A 73 -13.29 12.78 -2.16
C ASP A 73 -14.56 11.94 -2.34
N THR A 74 -14.50 10.66 -1.96
CA THR A 74 -15.67 9.76 -1.98
C THR A 74 -16.75 10.21 -0.99
N LEU A 75 -16.37 10.65 0.21
CA LEU A 75 -17.30 11.18 1.22
C LEU A 75 -17.99 12.46 0.74
N TRP A 76 -17.24 13.40 0.17
CA TRP A 76 -17.80 14.65 -0.36
C TRP A 76 -18.71 14.42 -1.57
N ALA A 77 -18.39 13.47 -2.44
CA ALA A 77 -19.23 13.09 -3.57
C ALA A 77 -20.57 12.49 -3.12
N GLY A 78 -20.59 11.72 -2.01
CA GLY A 78 -21.81 11.21 -1.40
C GLY A 78 -22.70 12.31 -0.82
N LEU A 79 -22.10 13.26 -0.10
CA LEU A 79 -22.82 14.37 0.53
C LEU A 79 -23.49 15.31 -0.49
N ARG A 80 -22.86 15.55 -1.65
CA ARG A 80 -23.42 16.42 -2.71
C ARG A 80 -24.64 15.83 -3.44
N ARG A 81 -24.96 14.55 -3.23
CA ARG A 81 -26.10 13.86 -3.86
C ARG A 81 -27.36 13.85 -2.97
N LEU A 82 -27.29 14.41 -1.77
CA LEU A 82 -28.40 14.57 -0.82
C LEU A 82 -28.95 16.00 -0.86
#